data_AF-A0A847ALS7-F1
#
_entry.id   AF-A0A847ALS7-F1
#
_cell.length_a   1.000
_cell.length_b   1.000
_cell.length_c   1.000
_cell.angle_alpha   90.00
_cell.angle_beta   90.00
_cell.angle_gamma   90.00
#
_symmetry.space_group_name_H-M   'P 1'
#
loop_
_entity.id
_entity.type
_entity.pdbx_description
1 polymer ?
#
loop_
_entity_poly.entity_id
_entity_poly.type
_entity_poly.pdbx_seq_one_letter_code
_entity_poly.pdbx_strand_id
1 'polypeptide(L)'
;MERHINVAASLQTGLGILGFIAGIVIYAVLLFIVKFIGETEVQAIILIVGKVIAGIILFCSLPVIIAGVGLFKKREWGRILTLIISVMHLLNFPVGTAIGVYCIWVMVQPEVIEQFKKKNDTK
;
A
#
# COMPACT_ATOMS: atom_id res chain seq x y z
N MET A 1 -16.33 -0.02 17.28
CA MET A 1 -15.53 0.56 16.17
C MET A 1 -14.05 0.29 16.20
N GLU A 2 -13.41 0.12 17.36
CA GLU A 2 -11.95 -0.13 17.41
C GLU A 2 -11.50 -1.38 16.64
N ARG A 3 -12.30 -2.46 16.66
CA ARG A 3 -12.01 -3.67 15.87
C ARG A 3 -11.96 -3.37 14.36
N HIS A 4 -12.89 -2.57 13.83
CA HIS A 4 -12.92 -2.24 12.40
C HIS A 4 -11.76 -1.35 11.98
N ILE A 5 -11.35 -0.41 12.84
CA ILE A 5 -10.14 0.40 12.63
C ILE A 5 -8.91 -0.51 12.57
N ASN A 6 -8.77 -1.44 13.52
CA ASN A 6 -7.64 -2.37 13.54
C ASN A 6 -7.65 -3.31 12.33
N VAL A 7 -8.82 -3.79 11.88
CA VAL A 7 -8.93 -4.62 10.67
C VAL A 7 -8.52 -3.82 9.43
N ALA A 8 -8.99 -2.58 9.28
CA ALA A 8 -8.59 -1.70 8.18
C ALA A 8 -7.07 -1.40 8.21
N ALA A 9 -6.51 -1.17 9.40
CA ALA A 9 -5.07 -0.94 9.59
C ALA A 9 -4.24 -2.15 9.17
N SER A 10 -4.65 -3.35 9.57
CA SER A 10 -4.02 -4.61 9.19
C SER A 10 -4.12 -4.86 7.69
N LEU A 11 -5.28 -4.59 7.08
CA LEU A 11 -5.48 -4.69 5.63
C LEU A 11 -4.53 -3.78 4.86
N GLN A 12 -4.45 -2.49 5.23
CA GLN A 12 -3.56 -1.54 4.57
C GLN A 12 -2.09 -1.97 4.73
N THR A 13 -1.68 -2.30 5.95
CA THR A 13 -0.30 -2.71 6.25
C THR A 13 0.07 -3.99 5.51
N GLY A 14 -0.80 -5.00 5.56
CA GLY A 14 -0.62 -6.27 4.89
C GLY A 14 -0.52 -6.12 3.38
N LEU A 15 -1.40 -5.31 2.77
CA LEU A 15 -1.34 -5.05 1.33
C LEU A 15 -0.05 -4.31 0.93
N GLY A 16 0.38 -3.32 1.71
CA GLY A 16 1.64 -2.62 1.47
C GLY A 16 2.86 -3.54 1.55
N ILE A 17 2.90 -4.44 2.54
CA ILE A 17 3.95 -5.46 2.67
C ILE A 17 3.91 -6.44 1.50
N LEU A 18 2.73 -6.91 1.11
CA LEU A 18 2.57 -7.82 -0.04
C LEU A 18 3.01 -7.15 -1.34
N GLY A 19 2.64 -5.88 -1.57
CA GLY A 19 3.08 -5.10 -2.72
C GLY A 19 4.60 -4.93 -2.75
N PHE A 20 5.21 -4.69 -1.59
CA PHE A 20 6.65 -4.57 -1.45
C PHE A 20 7.37 -5.89 -1.78
N ILE A 21 6.90 -7.02 -1.22
CA ILE A 21 7.43 -8.35 -1.51
C ILE A 21 7.23 -8.70 -2.98
N ALA A 22 6.06 -8.42 -3.56
CA ALA A 22 5.78 -8.67 -4.97
C ALA A 22 6.74 -7.90 -5.88
N GLY A 23 7.03 -6.62 -5.57
CA GLY A 23 8.02 -5.83 -6.32
C GLY A 23 9.42 -6.46 -6.29
N ILE A 24 9.87 -6.96 -5.13
CA ILE A 24 11.16 -7.67 -4.99
C ILE A 24 11.15 -8.97 -5.79
N VAL A 25 10.08 -9.78 -5.68
CA VAL A 25 9.96 -11.06 -6.37
C VAL A 25 9.96 -10.87 -7.88
N ILE A 26 9.17 -9.92 -8.40
CA ILE A 26 9.13 -9.58 -9.82
C ILE A 26 10.53 -9.22 -10.32
N TYR A 27 11.25 -8.36 -9.58
CA TYR A 27 12.61 -8.00 -9.94
C TYR A 27 13.57 -9.18 -9.90
N ALA A 28 13.50 -10.03 -8.87
CA ALA A 28 14.33 -11.24 -8.76
C ALA A 28 14.07 -12.23 -9.90
N VAL A 29 12.82 -12.39 -10.32
CA VAL A 29 12.44 -13.21 -11.48
C VAL A 29 13.00 -12.61 -12.76
N LEU A 30 12.94 -11.29 -12.96
CA LEU A 30 13.56 -10.64 -14.11
C LEU A 30 15.08 -10.88 -14.14
N LEU A 31 15.77 -10.75 -12.99
CA LEU A 31 17.20 -11.08 -12.89
C LEU A 31 17.50 -12.52 -13.28
N PHE A 32 16.60 -13.45 -12.92
CA PHE A 32 16.75 -14.85 -13.29
C PHE A 32 16.55 -15.07 -14.79
N ILE A 33 15.52 -14.50 -15.40
CA ILE A 33 15.23 -14.61 -16.84
C ILE A 33 16.38 -14.04 -17.68
N VAL A 34 16.91 -12.89 -17.29
CA VAL A 34 18.00 -12.20 -18.02
C VAL A 34 19.25 -13.08 -18.16
N LYS A 35 19.52 -14.00 -17.22
CA LYS A 35 20.65 -14.95 -17.30
C LYS A 35 20.56 -15.92 -18.49
N PHE A 36 19.37 -16.14 -19.04
CA PHE A 36 19.15 -17.03 -20.19
C PHE A 36 19.15 -16.28 -21.52
N ILE A 37 19.30 -14.96 -21.51
CA ILE A 37 19.36 -14.13 -22.73
C ILE A 37 20.82 -14.04 -23.16
N GLY A 38 21.15 -14.39 -24.40
CA GLY A 38 22.54 -14.34 -24.90
C GLY A 38 23.03 -12.94 -25.29
N GLU A 39 22.11 -12.00 -25.54
CA GLU A 39 22.41 -10.67 -26.05
C GLU A 39 22.54 -9.63 -24.93
N THR A 40 23.75 -9.12 -24.71
CA THR A 40 24.07 -8.17 -23.63
C THR A 40 23.27 -6.86 -23.70
N GLU A 41 22.98 -6.36 -24.91
CA GLU A 41 22.18 -5.14 -25.08
C GLU A 41 20.74 -5.33 -24.60
N VAL A 42 20.11 -6.44 -24.99
CA VAL A 42 18.75 -6.81 -24.57
C VAL A 42 18.68 -7.00 -23.06
N GLN A 43 19.68 -7.66 -22.47
CA GLN A 43 19.79 -7.80 -21.02
C GLN A 43 19.80 -6.43 -20.32
N ALA A 44 20.64 -5.50 -20.79
CA ALA A 44 20.76 -4.17 -20.18
C ALA A 44 19.43 -3.40 -20.19
N ILE A 45 18.72 -3.42 -21.32
CA ILE A 45 17.43 -2.74 -21.47
C ILE A 45 16.40 -3.34 -20.49
N ILE A 46 16.27 -4.66 -20.44
CA ILE A 46 15.33 -5.35 -19.54
C ILE A 46 15.65 -5.03 -18.07
N LEU A 47 16.92 -5.01 -17.69
CA LEU A 47 17.34 -4.69 -16.33
C LEU A 47 17.03 -3.24 -15.95
N ILE A 48 17.25 -2.28 -16.84
CA ILE A 48 16.93 -0.87 -16.60
C ILE A 48 15.42 -0.69 -16.42
N VAL A 49 14.62 -1.21 -17.35
CA VAL A 49 13.15 -1.14 -17.29
C VAL A 49 12.64 -1.84 -16.03
N GLY A 50 13.15 -3.03 -15.74
CA GLY A 50 12.81 -3.80 -14.54
C GLY A 50 13.12 -3.06 -13.25
N LYS A 51 14.28 -2.39 -13.16
CA LYS A 51 14.65 -1.55 -12.01
C LYS A 51 13.69 -0.38 -11.82
N VAL A 52 13.32 0.31 -12.90
CA VAL A 52 12.41 1.46 -12.84
C VAL A 52 11.03 1.02 -12.37
N ILE A 53 10.48 -0.05 -12.96
CA ILE A 53 9.17 -0.58 -12.60
C ILE A 53 9.17 -1.07 -11.14
N ALA A 54 10.16 -1.88 -10.76
CA ALA A 54 10.27 -2.37 -9.39
C ALA A 54 10.45 -1.21 -8.39
N GLY A 55 11.26 -0.22 -8.73
CA GLY A 55 11.45 0.98 -7.92
C GLY A 55 10.15 1.75 -7.69
N ILE A 56 9.33 1.93 -8.72
CA ILE A 56 8.01 2.56 -8.61
C ILE A 56 7.08 1.75 -7.69
N ILE A 57 7.01 0.42 -7.87
CA ILE A 57 6.17 -0.45 -7.02
C ILE A 57 6.58 -0.35 -5.55
N LEU A 58 7.89 -0.43 -5.27
CA LEU A 58 8.41 -0.32 -3.91
C LEU A 58 8.12 1.07 -3.31
N PHE A 59 8.34 2.13 -4.09
CA PHE A 59 8.06 3.50 -3.66
C PHE A 59 6.58 3.72 -3.35
N CYS A 60 5.67 3.22 -4.20
CA CYS A 60 4.22 3.28 -3.98
C CYS A 60 3.76 2.41 -2.81
N SER A 61 4.50 1.37 -2.42
CA SER A 61 4.16 0.50 -1.28
C SER A 61 4.43 1.17 0.07
N LEU A 62 5.43 2.06 0.15
CA LEU A 62 5.77 2.80 1.37
C LEU A 62 4.60 3.61 1.97
N PRO A 63 3.90 4.48 1.22
CA PRO A 63 2.79 5.25 1.77
C PRO A 63 1.63 4.36 2.25
N VAL A 64 1.42 3.19 1.63
CA VAL A 64 0.41 2.22 2.04
C VAL A 64 0.73 1.63 3.42
N ILE A 65 1.99 1.27 3.65
CA ILE A 65 2.46 0.80 4.96
C ILE A 65 2.38 1.93 6.00
N ILE A 66 2.82 3.14 5.63
CA ILE A 66 2.80 4.33 6.51
C ILE A 66 1.36 4.67 6.94
N ALA A 67 0.39 4.58 6.03
CA ALA A 67 -1.02 4.78 6.34
C ALA A 67 -1.54 3.75 7.36
N GLY A 68 -1.22 2.47 7.17
CA GLY A 68 -1.58 1.40 8.11
C GLY A 68 -0.98 1.60 9.51
N VAL A 69 0.30 1.99 9.59
CA VAL A 69 0.96 2.34 10.87
C VAL A 69 0.31 3.57 11.52
N GLY A 70 -0.06 4.57 10.73
CA GLY A 70 -0.78 5.77 11.19
C GLY A 70 -2.13 5.46 11.82
N LEU A 71 -2.86 4.48 11.24
CA LEU A 71 -4.13 3.96 11.77
C LEU A 71 -3.95 3.25 13.11
N PHE A 72 -2.96 2.37 13.25
CA PHE A 72 -2.69 1.69 14.53
C PHE A 72 -2.37 2.69 15.65
N LYS A 73 -1.71 3.80 15.32
CA LYS A 73 -1.43 4.89 16.26
C LYS A 73 -2.61 5.84 16.46
N LYS A 74 -3.75 5.61 15.79
CA LYS A 74 -4.96 6.46 15.80
C LYS A 74 -4.66 7.94 15.50
N ARG A 75 -3.76 8.20 14.55
CA ARG A 75 -3.37 9.57 14.14
C ARG A 75 -4.25 10.04 12.99
N GLU A 76 -4.78 11.26 13.03
CA GLU A 76 -5.66 11.75 11.93
C GLU A 76 -4.99 11.77 10.57
N TRP A 77 -3.68 12.06 10.49
CA TRP A 77 -2.94 11.99 9.23
C TRP A 77 -2.98 10.58 8.61
N GLY A 78 -3.00 9.53 9.44
CA GLY A 78 -3.13 8.14 8.98
C GLY A 78 -4.51 7.87 8.36
N ARG A 79 -5.57 8.46 8.94
CA ARG A 79 -6.93 8.39 8.40
C ARG A 79 -7.01 9.03 7.02
N ILE A 80 -6.47 10.25 6.88
CA ILE A 80 -6.48 10.99 5.61
C ILE A 80 -5.70 10.21 4.53
N LEU A 81 -4.50 9.72 4.85
CA LEU A 81 -3.72 8.90 3.92
C LEU A 81 -4.49 7.63 3.51
N THR A 82 -5.14 6.96 4.45
CA THR A 82 -5.92 5.76 4.15
C THR A 82 -7.08 6.07 3.20
N LEU A 83 -7.77 7.19 3.37
CA LEU A 83 -8.83 7.61 2.45
C LEU A 83 -8.29 7.83 1.03
N ILE A 84 -7.18 8.58 0.90
CA ILE A 84 -6.55 8.84 -0.41
C ILE A 84 -6.17 7.51 -1.08
N ILE A 85 -5.50 6.62 -0.36
CA ILE A 85 -5.04 5.33 -0.88
C ILE A 85 -6.24 4.43 -1.23
N SER A 86 -7.31 4.47 -0.45
CA SER A 86 -8.52 3.70 -0.72
C SER A 86 -9.20 4.13 -2.02
N VAL A 87 -9.21 5.45 -2.32
CA VAL A 87 -9.67 5.97 -3.62
C VAL A 87 -8.78 5.49 -4.76
N MET A 88 -7.46 5.43 -4.56
CA MET A 88 -6.57 4.86 -5.56
C MET A 88 -6.83 3.36 -5.78
N HIS A 89 -7.12 2.62 -4.71
CA HIS A 89 -7.44 1.19 -4.79
C HIS A 89 -8.76 0.90 -5.50
N LEU A 90 -9.73 1.81 -5.48
CA LEU A 90 -10.98 1.67 -6.24
C LEU A 90 -10.74 1.46 -7.74
N LEU A 91 -9.65 2.02 -8.29
CA LEU A 91 -9.24 1.84 -9.69
C LEU A 91 -8.70 0.44 -9.99
N ASN A 92 -8.35 -0.35 -8.96
CA ASN A 92 -7.77 -1.67 -9.09
C ASN A 92 -8.82 -2.76 -8.79
N PHE A 93 -9.58 -3.13 -9.83
CA PHE A 93 -10.66 -4.12 -9.73
C PHE A 93 -10.15 -5.55 -9.92
N PRO A 94 -10.64 -6.56 -9.16
CA PRO A 94 -11.70 -6.49 -8.14
C PRO A 94 -11.20 -6.29 -6.70
N VAL A 95 -9.96 -6.69 -6.41
CA VAL A 95 -9.46 -6.79 -5.03
C VAL A 95 -9.25 -5.42 -4.40
N GLY A 96 -8.65 -4.48 -5.13
CA GLY A 96 -8.45 -3.12 -4.66
C GLY A 96 -9.77 -2.41 -4.38
N THR A 97 -10.77 -2.59 -5.24
CA THR A 97 -12.12 -2.03 -5.03
C THR A 97 -12.75 -2.53 -3.74
N ALA A 98 -12.71 -3.83 -3.45
CA ALA A 98 -13.27 -4.37 -2.21
C ALA A 98 -12.60 -3.78 -0.96
N ILE A 99 -11.26 -3.69 -0.97
CA ILE A 99 -10.49 -3.11 0.14
C ILE A 99 -10.77 -1.61 0.26
N GLY A 100 -10.78 -0.89 -0.86
CA GLY A 100 -10.98 0.56 -0.90
C GLY A 100 -12.36 0.94 -0.35
N VAL A 101 -13.42 0.26 -0.78
CA VAL A 101 -14.78 0.49 -0.28
C VAL A 101 -14.87 0.22 1.22
N TYR A 102 -14.31 -0.91 1.69
CA TYR A 102 -14.32 -1.23 3.12
C TYR A 102 -13.59 -0.18 3.96
N CYS A 103 -12.38 0.21 3.55
CA CYS A 103 -11.59 1.21 4.27
C CYS A 103 -12.29 2.59 4.27
N ILE A 104 -12.90 3.02 3.17
CA ILE A 104 -13.67 4.27 3.13
C ILE A 104 -14.86 4.19 4.08
N TRP A 105 -15.63 3.11 4.02
CA TRP A 105 -16.80 2.92 4.88
C TRP A 105 -16.42 2.97 6.37
N VAL A 106 -15.29 2.36 6.77
CA VAL A 106 -14.80 2.43 8.16
C VAL A 106 -14.37 3.85 8.54
N MET A 107 -13.62 4.55 7.68
CA MET A 107 -13.01 5.84 8.03
C MET A 107 -13.96 7.03 8.05
N VAL A 108 -15.13 6.90 7.43
CA VAL A 108 -16.19 7.93 7.38
C VAL A 108 -17.10 7.89 8.61
N GLN A 109 -17.10 6.80 9.40
CA GLN A 109 -18.02 6.68 10.53
C GLN A 109 -17.75 7.71 11.62
N PRO A 110 -18.76 8.42 12.14
CA PRO A 110 -18.61 9.50 13.12
C PRO A 110 -17.78 9.09 14.36
N GLU A 111 -17.99 7.87 14.85
CA GLU A 111 -17.29 7.32 16.00
C GLU A 111 -15.79 7.17 15.73
N VAL A 112 -15.41 6.85 14.49
CA VAL A 112 -14.00 6.78 14.07
C VAL A 112 -13.42 8.19 13.99
N ILE A 113 -14.16 9.17 13.47
CA ILE A 113 -13.71 10.57 13.43
C ILE A 113 -13.43 11.08 14.84
N GLU A 114 -14.35 10.84 15.78
CA GLU A 114 -14.23 11.30 17.16
C GLU A 114 -13.03 10.66 17.87
N GLN A 115 -12.78 9.36 17.65
CA GLN A 115 -11.63 8.66 18.23
C GLN A 115 -10.29 9.22 17.77
N PHE A 116 -10.20 9.63 16.51
CA PHE A 116 -8.98 10.19 15.95
C PHE A 116 -8.78 11.66 16.38
N LYS A 117 -9.88 12.44 16.50
CA LYS A 117 -9.86 13.82 17.00
C LYS A 117 -9.43 13.89 18.47
N LYS A 118 -10.05 13.09 19.34
CA LYS A 118 -9.72 13.02 20.78
C LYS A 118 -8.25 12.66 21.08
N LYS A 119 -7.63 11.84 20.23
CA LYS A 119 -6.20 11.44 20.32
C LYS A 119 -5.24 12.54 19.86
N ASN A 120 -5.69 13.43 18.98
CA ASN A 120 -4.91 14.58 18.55
C ASN A 120 -4.91 15.67 19.63
N ASP A 121 -6.03 15.89 20.31
CA ASP A 121 -6.17 16.91 21.37
C ASP A 121 -5.47 16.55 22.70
N THR A 122 -5.06 15.29 22.87
CA THR A 122 -4.36 14.77 24.07
C THR A 122 -2.83 14.73 23.92
N LYS A 123 -2.26 15.33 22.88
CA LYS A 123 -0.82 15.51 22.68
C LYS A 123 -0.47 16.98 22.60
#